data_AF-H0R4B7-F1
#
_entry.id   AF-H0R4B7-F1
#
_cell.length_a   1.000
_cell.length_b   1.000
_cell.length_c   1.000
_cell.angle_alpha   90.00
_cell.angle_beta   90.00
_cell.angle_gamma   90.00
#
_symmetry.space_group_name_H-M   'P 1'
#
loop_
_entity.id
_entity.type
_entity.pdbx_description
1 polymer ?
#
loop_
_entity_poly.entity_id
_entity_poly.type
_entity_poly.pdbx_seq_one_letter_code
_entity_poly.pdbx_strand_id
1 'polypeptide(L)'
;MAIAAHNSPDVVIAMLAVVKLGAVAGMINYNQPGDALSHSFGLLAAANQAGADATILVLHDDATADSLASVNPESAKVSGLSFADLDLAADDLASRDGSANANPTITTTLTAGSPAYYIFTSGTTGWPKASIMSHSRWQAAMAGIGGAGIRLRRDDVMYVALPFYHNNALTISIASALTAGACLAVGQKFSASRFWDDVIANDATAFCYIGELCRYLLAQPPKPTDRAHRVRLVAGNGLRPEIWDEFAERFGITRIVELYAASESNIGFINIFGQSKTAGFCPLSYSVVKADEETGQPVRTASGRVIKVPKGTPGLLLGQINDRARIDGYTDPKATETKIVRDAFKAGDAYFNTGDLVVEQGFRHIAFVDRLGDTFRWKGENVATTEVEAALNAVPGISASVVYGVEIPGADGRAGMAAIVVDDDFDPIALAAAVRERLPHYAVPLYLRVVTELAHTSTFKNVRTELRKQGYLEAGDDQVYTLADEGYVRA
;
A
#
# COMPACT_ATOMS: atom_id res chain seq x y z
N MET A 1 -9.53 -2.58 -20.99
CA MET A 1 -10.31 -1.37 -20.65
C MET A 1 -9.63 -0.69 -19.48
N ALA A 2 -9.89 0.59 -19.26
CA ALA A 2 -9.40 1.33 -18.10
C ALA A 2 -10.57 1.86 -17.26
N ILE A 3 -10.33 2.07 -15.98
CA ILE A 3 -11.28 2.67 -15.05
C ILE A 3 -10.56 3.82 -14.37
N ALA A 4 -11.08 5.03 -14.53
CA ALA A 4 -10.57 6.26 -13.95
C ALA A 4 -11.75 7.02 -13.35
N ALA A 5 -12.04 6.83 -12.07
CA ALA A 5 -13.19 7.45 -11.41
C ALA A 5 -13.02 7.47 -9.90
N HIS A 6 -13.71 8.39 -9.24
CA HIS A 6 -13.81 8.47 -7.78
C HIS A 6 -14.58 7.28 -7.21
N ASN A 7 -14.46 7.07 -5.89
CA ASN A 7 -15.17 5.98 -5.24
C ASN A 7 -16.70 6.13 -5.36
N SER A 8 -17.31 5.17 -6.02
CA SER A 8 -18.76 4.97 -6.06
C SER A 8 -19.10 3.48 -6.20
N PRO A 9 -20.36 3.08 -5.97
CA PRO A 9 -20.83 1.75 -6.35
C PRO A 9 -20.61 1.44 -7.84
N ASP A 10 -20.71 2.43 -8.73
CA ASP A 10 -20.54 2.25 -10.17
C ASP A 10 -19.12 1.80 -10.52
N VAL A 11 -18.10 2.33 -9.83
CA VAL A 11 -16.72 1.85 -9.99
C VAL A 11 -16.61 0.37 -9.65
N VAL A 12 -17.23 -0.07 -8.55
CA VAL A 12 -17.22 -1.49 -8.15
C VAL A 12 -17.90 -2.36 -9.19
N ILE A 13 -19.07 -1.93 -9.69
CA ILE A 13 -19.83 -2.64 -10.73
C ILE A 13 -19.02 -2.69 -12.03
N ALA A 14 -18.45 -1.57 -12.46
CA ALA A 14 -17.62 -1.45 -13.66
C ALA A 14 -16.40 -2.38 -13.59
N MET A 15 -15.68 -2.40 -12.47
CA MET A 15 -14.53 -3.30 -12.26
C MET A 15 -14.92 -4.76 -12.45
N LEU A 16 -16.02 -5.19 -11.83
CA LEU A 16 -16.51 -6.56 -11.92
C LEU A 16 -17.05 -6.89 -13.31
N ALA A 17 -17.73 -5.94 -13.96
CA ALA A 17 -18.28 -6.10 -15.31
C ALA A 17 -17.15 -6.28 -16.34
N VAL A 18 -16.11 -5.44 -16.30
CA VAL A 18 -14.97 -5.53 -17.21
C VAL A 18 -14.32 -6.90 -17.16
N VAL A 19 -14.02 -7.41 -15.96
CA VAL A 19 -13.38 -8.74 -15.82
C VAL A 19 -14.34 -9.88 -16.14
N LYS A 20 -15.65 -9.70 -15.93
CA LYS A 20 -16.68 -10.66 -16.32
C LYS A 20 -16.86 -10.75 -17.85
N LEU A 21 -16.57 -9.67 -18.56
CA LEU A 21 -16.49 -9.63 -20.03
C LEU A 21 -15.18 -10.24 -20.57
N GLY A 22 -14.28 -10.70 -19.70
CA GLY A 22 -12.98 -11.27 -20.09
C GLY A 22 -11.94 -10.23 -20.50
N ALA A 23 -12.22 -8.95 -20.31
CA ALA A 23 -11.25 -7.88 -20.49
C ALA A 23 -10.44 -7.66 -19.21
N VAL A 24 -9.22 -7.12 -19.35
CA VAL A 24 -8.41 -6.69 -18.21
C VAL A 24 -8.82 -5.27 -17.81
N ALA A 25 -9.08 -5.06 -16.51
CA ALA A 25 -9.38 -3.76 -15.93
C ALA A 25 -8.09 -3.04 -15.51
N GLY A 26 -7.71 -2.00 -16.26
CA GLY A 26 -6.63 -1.09 -15.91
C GLY A 26 -7.09 -0.08 -14.87
N MET A 27 -6.57 -0.18 -13.66
CA MET A 27 -7.00 0.62 -12.52
C MET A 27 -6.24 1.94 -12.42
N ILE A 28 -6.76 3.00 -13.04
CA ILE A 28 -6.05 4.26 -13.21
C ILE A 28 -6.15 5.14 -11.97
N ASN A 29 -5.00 5.65 -11.51
CA ASN A 29 -4.96 6.73 -10.54
C ASN A 29 -5.20 8.07 -11.25
N TYR A 30 -6.45 8.54 -11.23
CA TYR A 30 -6.89 9.79 -11.86
C TYR A 30 -6.26 11.06 -11.24
N ASN A 31 -5.55 10.96 -10.12
CA ASN A 31 -4.79 12.08 -9.55
C ASN A 31 -3.42 12.28 -10.24
N GLN A 32 -3.00 11.37 -11.12
CA GLN A 32 -1.75 11.51 -11.86
C GLN A 32 -1.89 12.62 -12.92
N PRO A 33 -1.02 13.63 -12.94
CA PRO A 33 -1.07 14.66 -13.97
C PRO A 33 -0.29 14.26 -15.23
N GLY A 34 -0.75 14.75 -16.38
CA GLY A 34 0.02 14.85 -17.63
C GLY A 34 0.75 13.58 -18.05
N ASP A 35 2.09 13.66 -18.12
CA ASP A 35 2.93 12.56 -18.62
C ASP A 35 2.80 11.28 -17.80
N ALA A 36 2.60 11.37 -16.47
CA ALA A 36 2.45 10.20 -15.61
C ALA A 36 1.17 9.42 -15.94
N LEU A 37 0.08 10.15 -16.21
CA LEU A 37 -1.18 9.56 -16.66
C LEU A 37 -1.04 8.97 -18.07
N SER A 38 -0.40 9.71 -18.98
CA SER A 38 -0.13 9.27 -20.35
C SER A 38 0.73 8.00 -20.39
N HIS A 39 1.75 7.92 -19.53
CA HIS A 39 2.58 6.73 -19.35
C HIS A 39 1.75 5.52 -18.89
N SER A 40 0.87 5.70 -17.90
CA SER A 40 -0.01 4.65 -17.41
C SER A 40 -0.90 4.09 -18.54
N PHE A 41 -1.50 4.95 -19.36
CA PHE A 41 -2.28 4.52 -20.53
C PHE A 41 -1.40 3.87 -21.62
N GLY A 42 -0.19 4.38 -21.85
CA GLY A 42 0.77 3.76 -22.78
C GLY A 42 1.15 2.33 -22.37
N LEU A 43 1.30 2.06 -21.07
CA LEU A 43 1.50 0.70 -20.57
C LEU A 43 0.30 -0.22 -20.86
N LEU A 44 -0.93 0.29 -20.74
CA LEU A 44 -2.14 -0.48 -21.09
C LEU A 44 -2.23 -0.74 -22.59
N ALA A 45 -1.90 0.25 -23.43
CA ALA A 45 -1.88 0.12 -24.88
C ALA A 45 -0.85 -0.93 -25.30
N ALA A 46 0.37 -0.87 -24.74
CA ALA A 46 1.43 -1.84 -25.01
C ALA A 46 1.08 -3.26 -24.55
N ALA A 47 0.37 -3.39 -23.43
CA ALA A 47 -0.11 -4.69 -22.93
C ALA A 47 -1.28 -5.26 -23.74
N ASN A 48 -1.94 -4.44 -24.56
CA ASN A 48 -3.04 -4.88 -25.42
C ASN A 48 -2.48 -5.53 -26.70
N GLN A 49 -2.77 -6.82 -26.90
CA GLN A 49 -2.27 -7.59 -28.04
C GLN A 49 -2.77 -7.08 -29.40
N ALA A 50 -3.77 -6.20 -29.41
CA ALA A 50 -4.26 -5.52 -30.60
C ALA A 50 -3.28 -4.45 -31.16
N GLY A 51 -2.14 -4.20 -30.50
CA GLY A 51 -1.11 -3.26 -30.92
C GLY A 51 -1.34 -1.82 -30.45
N ALA A 52 -0.34 -0.95 -30.66
CA ALA A 52 -0.35 0.46 -30.22
C ALA A 52 -1.47 1.33 -30.82
N ASP A 53 -2.17 0.84 -31.85
CA ASP A 53 -3.30 1.52 -32.49
C ASP A 53 -4.67 1.24 -31.84
N ALA A 54 -4.74 0.34 -30.86
CA ALA A 54 -5.99 0.00 -30.20
C ALA A 54 -6.46 1.11 -29.24
N THR A 55 -7.69 1.59 -29.44
CA THR A 55 -8.32 2.55 -28.53
C THR A 55 -8.63 1.90 -27.18
N ILE A 56 -8.13 2.50 -26.11
CA ILE A 56 -8.49 2.12 -24.74
C ILE A 56 -9.83 2.77 -24.41
N LEU A 57 -10.86 1.94 -24.22
CA LEU A 57 -12.12 2.38 -23.62
C LEU A 57 -11.91 2.64 -22.12
N VAL A 58 -12.21 3.85 -21.68
CA VAL A 58 -12.04 4.34 -20.30
C VAL A 58 -13.41 4.58 -19.69
N LEU A 59 -13.74 3.83 -18.64
CA LEU A 59 -14.95 4.07 -17.84
C LEU A 59 -14.62 5.13 -16.79
N HIS A 60 -15.42 6.19 -16.73
CA HIS A 60 -15.14 7.35 -15.89
C HIS A 60 -16.39 7.98 -15.27
N ASP A 61 -16.19 8.80 -14.25
CA ASP A 61 -17.20 9.72 -13.74
C ASP A 61 -17.05 11.11 -14.38
N ASP A 62 -18.01 12.00 -14.13
CA ASP A 62 -17.97 13.35 -14.72
C ASP A 62 -16.74 14.14 -14.25
N ALA A 63 -16.33 13.94 -12.99
CA ALA A 63 -15.22 14.68 -12.38
C ALA A 63 -13.84 14.31 -12.96
N THR A 64 -13.71 13.14 -13.59
CA THR A 64 -12.46 12.67 -14.19
C THR A 64 -12.42 12.81 -15.71
N ALA A 65 -13.52 13.22 -16.35
CA ALA A 65 -13.62 13.36 -17.80
C ALA A 65 -12.52 14.29 -18.38
N ASP A 66 -12.31 15.45 -17.76
CA ASP A 66 -11.32 16.43 -18.21
C ASP A 66 -9.88 15.91 -18.15
N SER A 67 -9.58 15.04 -17.17
CA SER A 67 -8.25 14.42 -17.05
C SER A 67 -7.91 13.55 -18.25
N LEU A 68 -8.91 12.97 -18.92
CA LEU A 68 -8.72 12.12 -20.10
C LEU A 68 -8.28 12.93 -21.31
N ALA A 69 -8.70 14.19 -21.43
CA ALA A 69 -8.26 15.09 -22.50
C ALA A 69 -6.76 15.44 -22.40
N SER A 70 -6.15 15.27 -21.22
CA SER A 70 -4.72 15.52 -21.01
C SER A 70 -3.81 14.35 -21.43
N VAL A 71 -4.39 13.21 -21.82
CA VAL A 71 -3.63 12.03 -22.24
C VAL A 71 -2.98 12.30 -23.60
N ASN A 72 -1.65 12.16 -23.67
CA ASN A 72 -0.91 12.34 -24.90
C ASN A 72 -1.32 11.25 -25.94
N PRO A 73 -1.87 11.64 -27.12
CA PRO A 73 -2.28 10.70 -28.15
C PRO A 73 -1.15 9.82 -28.71
N GLU A 74 0.11 10.28 -28.60
CA GLU A 74 1.28 9.47 -28.96
C GLU A 74 1.54 8.33 -27.97
N SER A 75 1.09 8.49 -26.71
CA SER A 75 1.21 7.44 -25.70
C SER A 75 0.09 6.40 -25.82
N ALA A 76 -1.15 6.85 -25.99
CA ALA A 76 -2.31 5.98 -26.19
C ALA A 76 -3.52 6.72 -26.79
N LYS A 77 -4.30 6.01 -27.59
CA LYS A 77 -5.64 6.44 -28.01
C LYS A 77 -6.64 6.07 -26.92
N VAL A 78 -7.36 7.05 -26.36
CA VAL A 78 -8.37 6.83 -25.32
C VAL A 78 -9.75 7.26 -25.80
N SER A 79 -10.79 6.54 -25.38
CA SER A 79 -12.19 6.91 -25.58
C SER A 79 -12.91 6.82 -24.24
N GLY A 80 -13.45 7.95 -23.78
CA GLY A 80 -14.26 7.99 -22.55
C GLY A 80 -15.64 7.40 -22.76
N LEU A 81 -16.16 6.74 -21.74
CA LEU A 81 -17.55 6.36 -21.59
C LEU A 81 -17.96 6.62 -20.13
N SER A 82 -18.86 7.59 -19.92
CA SER A 82 -19.26 7.98 -18.58
C SER A 82 -20.17 6.92 -17.95
N PHE A 83 -20.22 6.86 -16.62
CA PHE A 83 -21.21 6.01 -15.94
C PHE A 83 -22.65 6.43 -16.24
N ALA A 84 -22.92 7.73 -16.41
CA ALA A 84 -24.24 8.21 -16.80
C ALA A 84 -24.66 7.71 -18.19
N ASP A 85 -23.74 7.70 -19.16
CA ASP A 85 -24.01 7.14 -20.50
C ASP A 85 -24.24 5.63 -20.45
N LEU A 86 -23.54 4.92 -19.56
CA LEU A 86 -23.76 3.49 -19.33
C LEU A 86 -25.13 3.21 -18.74
N ASP A 87 -25.58 3.99 -17.75
CA ASP A 87 -26.91 3.83 -17.15
C ASP A 87 -28.02 4.06 -18.17
N LEU A 88 -27.90 5.13 -18.98
CA LEU A 88 -28.84 5.42 -20.07
C LEU A 88 -28.88 4.28 -21.10
N ALA A 89 -27.72 3.71 -21.46
CA ALA A 89 -27.65 2.58 -22.37
C ALA A 89 -28.20 1.28 -21.76
N ALA A 90 -28.03 1.07 -20.46
CA ALA A 90 -28.49 -0.10 -19.74
C ALA A 90 -30.02 -0.14 -19.65
N ASP A 91 -30.67 0.98 -19.37
CA ASP A 91 -32.14 1.09 -19.34
C ASP A 91 -32.75 0.74 -20.71
N ASP A 92 -32.15 1.21 -21.81
CA ASP A 92 -32.56 0.83 -23.16
C ASP A 92 -32.37 -0.68 -23.40
N LEU A 93 -31.21 -1.23 -23.05
CA LEU A 93 -30.88 -2.64 -23.31
C LEU A 93 -31.75 -3.61 -22.50
N ALA A 94 -31.93 -3.35 -21.20
CA ALA A 94 -32.72 -4.20 -20.31
C ALA A 94 -34.20 -4.25 -20.73
N SER A 95 -34.71 -3.17 -21.35
CA SER A 95 -36.07 -3.13 -21.89
C SER A 95 -36.24 -3.93 -23.19
N ARG A 96 -35.14 -4.21 -23.91
CA ARG A 96 -35.16 -4.80 -25.26
C ARG A 96 -34.72 -6.26 -25.30
N ASP A 97 -33.86 -6.71 -24.38
CA ASP A 97 -33.33 -8.08 -24.37
C ASP A 97 -33.18 -8.65 -22.94
N GLY A 98 -34.02 -9.64 -22.60
CA GLY A 98 -33.95 -10.34 -21.32
C GLY A 98 -32.67 -11.16 -21.12
N SER A 99 -31.91 -11.44 -22.19
CA SER A 99 -30.60 -12.10 -22.12
C SER A 99 -29.51 -11.22 -21.50
N ALA A 100 -29.73 -9.89 -21.42
CA ALA A 100 -28.83 -8.95 -20.77
C ALA A 100 -28.58 -9.26 -19.28
N ASN A 101 -29.50 -10.01 -18.64
CA ASN A 101 -29.38 -10.45 -17.25
C ASN A 101 -28.59 -11.77 -17.08
N ALA A 102 -28.22 -12.45 -18.17
CA ALA A 102 -27.46 -13.69 -18.13
C ALA A 102 -25.94 -13.43 -18.03
N ASN A 103 -25.18 -14.47 -17.65
CA ASN A 103 -23.71 -14.38 -17.71
C ASN A 103 -23.25 -14.32 -19.18
N PRO A 104 -22.32 -13.40 -19.55
CA PRO A 104 -21.75 -13.36 -20.88
C PRO A 104 -21.09 -14.69 -21.28
N THR A 105 -21.24 -15.11 -22.54
CA THR A 105 -20.72 -16.41 -23.02
C THR A 105 -19.22 -16.60 -22.76
N ILE A 106 -18.43 -15.53 -22.79
CA ILE A 106 -16.98 -15.56 -22.49
C ILE A 106 -16.67 -16.15 -21.11
N THR A 107 -17.59 -16.05 -20.15
CA THR A 107 -17.43 -16.65 -18.81
C THR A 107 -17.33 -18.17 -18.82
N THR A 108 -17.72 -18.83 -19.92
CA THR A 108 -17.59 -20.29 -20.11
C THR A 108 -16.20 -20.74 -20.55
N THR A 109 -15.39 -19.82 -21.11
CA THR A 109 -14.06 -20.12 -21.65
C THR A 109 -12.92 -19.35 -20.96
N LEU A 110 -13.26 -18.30 -20.19
CA LEU A 110 -12.30 -17.53 -19.41
C LEU A 110 -11.63 -18.40 -18.34
N THR A 111 -10.30 -18.45 -18.35
CA THR A 111 -9.54 -19.27 -17.40
C THR A 111 -9.07 -18.44 -16.20
N ALA A 112 -8.88 -19.09 -15.05
CA ALA A 112 -8.36 -18.41 -13.87
C ALA A 112 -6.92 -17.87 -14.07
N GLY A 113 -6.16 -18.40 -15.02
CA GLY A 113 -4.82 -17.90 -15.36
C GLY A 113 -4.82 -16.58 -16.14
N SER A 114 -5.97 -16.16 -16.68
CA SER A 114 -6.09 -14.92 -17.44
C SER A 114 -5.89 -13.69 -16.53
N PRO A 115 -5.26 -12.61 -17.01
CA PRO A 115 -5.19 -11.34 -16.30
C PRO A 115 -6.59 -10.76 -16.04
N ALA A 116 -6.85 -10.32 -14.81
CA ALA A 116 -8.09 -9.66 -14.41
C ALA A 116 -7.87 -8.16 -14.24
N TYR A 117 -6.81 -7.75 -13.53
CA TYR A 117 -6.53 -6.35 -13.23
C TYR A 117 -5.09 -5.97 -13.56
N TYR A 118 -4.91 -4.72 -13.99
CA TYR A 118 -3.62 -4.03 -13.94
C TYR A 118 -3.65 -3.00 -12.83
N ILE A 119 -2.82 -3.20 -11.82
CA ILE A 119 -2.73 -2.33 -10.64
C ILE A 119 -1.43 -1.53 -10.73
N PHE A 120 -1.55 -0.21 -10.79
CA PHE A 120 -0.40 0.66 -10.93
C PHE A 120 0.31 0.87 -9.60
N THR A 121 1.62 0.69 -9.61
CA THR A 121 2.51 0.85 -8.46
C THR A 121 3.53 1.94 -8.75
N SER A 122 3.98 2.66 -7.72
CA SER A 122 5.09 3.60 -7.84
C SER A 122 6.38 2.85 -8.19
N GLY A 123 6.97 3.12 -9.35
CA GLY A 123 8.27 2.57 -9.71
C GLY A 123 9.42 3.27 -8.99
N THR A 124 10.53 2.55 -8.78
CA THR A 124 11.78 3.12 -8.25
C THR A 124 12.37 4.22 -9.15
N THR A 125 12.02 4.23 -10.43
CA THR A 125 12.41 5.22 -11.43
C THR A 125 11.49 6.46 -11.46
N GLY A 126 10.49 6.52 -10.57
CA GLY A 126 9.48 7.59 -10.51
C GLY A 126 8.26 7.35 -11.40
N TRP A 127 8.37 6.50 -12.43
CA TRP A 127 7.26 6.18 -13.33
C TRP A 127 6.40 5.01 -12.82
N PRO A 128 5.07 5.06 -12.99
CA PRO A 128 4.19 3.96 -12.63
C PRO A 128 4.53 2.64 -13.34
N LYS A 129 4.41 1.51 -12.65
CA LYS A 129 4.49 0.17 -13.25
C LYS A 129 3.16 -0.55 -13.06
N ALA A 130 2.66 -1.18 -14.13
CA ALA A 130 1.42 -1.95 -14.09
C ALA A 130 1.70 -3.39 -13.63
N SER A 131 1.34 -3.70 -12.38
CA SER A 131 1.37 -5.06 -11.84
C SER A 131 0.20 -5.85 -12.39
N ILE A 132 0.47 -7.06 -12.87
CA ILE A 132 -0.55 -7.98 -13.37
C ILE A 132 -1.17 -8.72 -12.18
N MET A 133 -2.49 -8.80 -12.16
CA MET A 133 -3.25 -9.63 -11.22
C MET A 133 -4.18 -10.53 -12.01
N SER A 134 -3.89 -11.82 -12.06
CA SER A 134 -4.74 -12.85 -12.64
C SER A 134 -5.99 -13.11 -11.79
N HIS A 135 -7.01 -13.68 -12.43
CA HIS A 135 -8.19 -14.17 -11.72
C HIS A 135 -7.81 -15.15 -10.59
N SER A 136 -6.83 -16.02 -10.82
CA SER A 136 -6.38 -17.02 -9.85
C SER A 136 -5.72 -16.41 -8.62
N ARG A 137 -4.86 -15.38 -8.79
CA ARG A 137 -4.30 -14.65 -7.64
C ARG A 137 -5.38 -13.89 -6.88
N TRP A 138 -6.32 -13.27 -7.58
CA TRP A 138 -7.43 -12.57 -6.93
C TRP A 138 -8.34 -13.54 -6.14
N GLN A 139 -8.67 -14.71 -6.71
CA GLN A 139 -9.42 -15.77 -6.01
C GLN A 139 -8.64 -16.37 -4.83
N ALA A 140 -7.31 -16.51 -4.95
CA ALA A 140 -6.48 -16.93 -3.83
C ALA A 140 -6.52 -15.90 -2.69
N ALA A 141 -6.49 -14.60 -3.02
CA ALA A 141 -6.65 -13.52 -2.05
C ALA A 141 -8.07 -13.49 -1.44
N MET A 142 -9.12 -13.75 -2.23
CA MET A 142 -10.49 -13.93 -1.72
C MET A 142 -10.54 -15.02 -0.65
N ALA A 143 -10.00 -16.21 -0.94
CA ALA A 143 -10.00 -17.32 -0.01
C ALA A 143 -9.13 -17.06 1.23
N GLY A 144 -7.92 -16.53 1.04
CA GLY A 144 -6.98 -16.26 2.12
C GLY A 144 -7.37 -15.06 2.98
N ILE A 145 -7.42 -13.87 2.38
CA ILE A 145 -7.69 -12.61 3.08
C ILE A 145 -9.15 -12.57 3.52
N GLY A 146 -10.09 -12.74 2.59
CA GLY A 146 -11.52 -12.67 2.89
C GLY A 146 -12.02 -13.87 3.70
N GLY A 147 -11.78 -15.07 3.18
CA GLY A 147 -12.32 -16.32 3.74
C GLY A 147 -11.66 -16.76 5.05
N ALA A 148 -10.32 -16.73 5.17
CA ALA A 148 -9.62 -17.20 6.37
C ALA A 148 -9.28 -16.07 7.36
N GLY A 149 -8.90 -14.89 6.85
CA GLY A 149 -8.49 -13.74 7.65
C GLY A 149 -9.64 -12.94 8.23
N ILE A 150 -10.35 -12.22 7.36
CA ILE A 150 -11.37 -11.24 7.70
C ILE A 150 -12.63 -11.92 8.24
N ARG A 151 -13.10 -12.98 7.56
CA ARG A 151 -14.25 -13.79 7.99
C ARG A 151 -15.50 -12.95 8.22
N LEU A 152 -15.85 -12.14 7.21
CA LEU A 152 -17.16 -11.50 7.17
C LEU A 152 -18.27 -12.57 7.15
N ARG A 153 -19.42 -12.20 7.68
CA ARG A 153 -20.68 -12.90 7.63
C ARG A 153 -21.59 -12.19 6.63
N ARG A 154 -22.64 -12.86 6.19
CA ARG A 154 -23.60 -12.31 5.22
C ARG A 154 -24.29 -11.02 5.71
N ASP A 155 -24.45 -10.88 7.01
CA ASP A 155 -25.06 -9.72 7.68
C ASP A 155 -24.05 -8.63 8.07
N ASP A 156 -22.76 -8.82 7.77
CA ASP A 156 -21.77 -7.77 7.96
C ASP A 156 -21.84 -6.72 6.84
N VAL A 157 -21.38 -5.51 7.19
CA VAL A 157 -21.20 -4.40 6.26
C VAL A 157 -19.73 -3.96 6.33
N MET A 158 -18.99 -4.15 5.24
CA MET A 158 -17.61 -3.70 5.08
C MET A 158 -17.60 -2.28 4.53
N TYR A 159 -17.19 -1.32 5.35
CA TYR A 159 -16.98 0.07 4.93
C TYR A 159 -15.60 0.27 4.30
N VAL A 160 -15.54 0.94 3.16
CA VAL A 160 -14.30 1.29 2.48
C VAL A 160 -14.35 2.73 1.97
N ALA A 161 -13.41 3.55 2.45
CA ALA A 161 -13.18 4.91 1.98
C ALA A 161 -11.81 5.06 1.28
N LEU A 162 -11.16 3.94 0.97
CA LEU A 162 -9.87 3.88 0.26
C LEU A 162 -10.10 3.83 -1.25
N PRO A 163 -9.18 4.35 -2.08
CA PRO A 163 -9.40 4.41 -3.52
C PRO A 163 -9.41 3.03 -4.19
N PHE A 164 -10.40 2.77 -5.05
CA PHE A 164 -10.56 1.47 -5.73
C PHE A 164 -9.47 1.13 -6.75
N TYR A 165 -8.69 2.12 -7.21
CA TYR A 165 -7.54 1.84 -8.05
C TYR A 165 -6.33 1.25 -7.29
N HIS A 166 -6.44 1.12 -5.97
CA HIS A 166 -5.47 0.41 -5.13
C HIS A 166 -5.97 -0.95 -4.66
N ASN A 167 -5.01 -1.87 -4.45
CA ASN A 167 -5.32 -3.25 -4.11
C ASN A 167 -6.03 -3.42 -2.74
N ASN A 168 -5.96 -2.43 -1.86
CA ASN A 168 -6.65 -2.50 -0.56
C ASN A 168 -8.17 -2.44 -0.73
N ALA A 169 -8.68 -1.44 -1.43
CA ALA A 169 -10.11 -1.37 -1.71
C ALA A 169 -10.53 -2.52 -2.65
N LEU A 170 -9.77 -2.75 -3.73
CA LEU A 170 -10.06 -3.76 -4.74
C LEU A 170 -10.04 -5.20 -4.20
N THR A 171 -8.97 -5.62 -3.53
CA THR A 171 -8.78 -7.02 -3.13
C THR A 171 -9.16 -7.27 -1.68
N ILE A 172 -8.85 -6.37 -0.74
CA ILE A 172 -9.22 -6.62 0.66
C ILE A 172 -10.72 -6.41 0.84
N SER A 173 -11.28 -5.31 0.34
CA SER A 173 -12.68 -4.95 0.64
C SER A 173 -13.68 -5.69 -0.25
N ILE A 174 -13.59 -5.51 -1.59
CA ILE A 174 -14.54 -6.14 -2.52
C ILE A 174 -14.48 -7.65 -2.42
N ALA A 175 -13.27 -8.22 -2.48
CA ALA A 175 -13.10 -9.66 -2.51
C ALA A 175 -13.59 -10.31 -1.20
N SER A 176 -13.45 -9.65 -0.05
CA SER A 176 -14.00 -10.15 1.22
C SER A 176 -15.52 -10.05 1.29
N ALA A 177 -16.10 -8.94 0.84
CA ALA A 177 -17.55 -8.77 0.80
C ALA A 177 -18.20 -9.81 -0.10
N LEU A 178 -17.65 -10.02 -1.30
CA LEU A 178 -18.11 -11.05 -2.23
C LEU A 178 -17.95 -12.46 -1.67
N THR A 179 -16.83 -12.77 -1.01
CA THR A 179 -16.59 -14.09 -0.40
C THR A 179 -17.66 -14.45 0.64
N ALA A 180 -18.13 -13.46 1.41
CA ALA A 180 -19.12 -13.67 2.46
C ALA A 180 -20.58 -13.47 1.99
N GLY A 181 -20.80 -12.93 0.79
CA GLY A 181 -22.11 -12.40 0.39
C GLY A 181 -22.58 -11.24 1.26
N ALA A 182 -21.63 -10.45 1.78
CA ALA A 182 -21.84 -9.32 2.68
C ALA A 182 -22.05 -8.01 1.90
N CYS A 183 -22.49 -6.96 2.60
CA CYS A 183 -22.61 -5.63 2.02
C CYS A 183 -21.23 -4.93 1.96
N LEU A 184 -20.98 -4.21 0.87
CA LEU A 184 -19.85 -3.28 0.75
C LEU A 184 -20.41 -1.84 0.75
N ALA A 185 -20.14 -1.10 1.82
CA ALA A 185 -20.50 0.31 1.92
C ALA A 185 -19.34 1.17 1.40
N VAL A 186 -19.61 2.00 0.39
CA VAL A 186 -18.59 2.80 -0.31
C VAL A 186 -18.61 4.24 0.17
N GLY A 187 -17.54 4.65 0.86
CA GLY A 187 -17.27 6.05 1.15
C GLY A 187 -16.63 6.74 -0.05
N GLN A 188 -17.16 7.90 -0.45
CA GLN A 188 -16.65 8.69 -1.58
C GLN A 188 -15.18 9.11 -1.40
N LYS A 189 -14.81 9.48 -0.17
CA LYS A 189 -13.44 9.80 0.22
C LYS A 189 -13.28 9.64 1.72
N PHE A 190 -12.05 9.46 2.17
CA PHE A 190 -11.74 9.49 3.59
C PHE A 190 -11.84 10.91 4.18
N SER A 191 -12.42 11.03 5.36
CA SER A 191 -12.43 12.24 6.18
C SER A 191 -12.29 11.83 7.64
N ALA A 192 -11.20 12.21 8.30
CA ALA A 192 -10.93 11.79 9.69
C ALA A 192 -12.04 12.24 10.66
N SER A 193 -12.52 13.48 10.51
CA SER A 193 -13.55 14.05 11.40
C SER A 193 -14.94 13.45 11.20
N ARG A 194 -15.26 12.99 9.98
CA ARG A 194 -16.56 12.42 9.61
C ARG A 194 -16.61 10.89 9.57
N PHE A 195 -15.45 10.23 9.60
CA PHE A 195 -15.32 8.78 9.40
C PHE A 195 -16.31 7.96 10.23
N TRP A 196 -16.35 8.19 11.55
CA TRP A 196 -17.24 7.44 12.43
C TRP A 196 -18.72 7.77 12.21
N ASP A 197 -19.04 8.99 11.76
CA ASP A 197 -20.41 9.37 11.47
C ASP A 197 -20.89 8.65 10.20
N ASP A 198 -20.03 8.53 9.19
CA ASP A 198 -20.32 7.77 7.96
C ASP A 198 -20.40 6.26 8.24
N VAL A 199 -19.51 5.73 9.08
CA VAL A 199 -19.55 4.34 9.55
C VAL A 199 -20.87 4.01 10.24
N ILE A 200 -21.37 4.91 11.09
CA ILE A 200 -22.66 4.76 11.77
C ILE A 200 -23.81 4.85 10.77
N ALA A 201 -23.77 5.83 9.86
CA ALA A 201 -24.82 6.01 8.85
C ALA A 201 -24.98 4.82 7.90
N ASN A 202 -23.92 4.02 7.72
CA ASN A 202 -23.92 2.81 6.88
C ASN A 202 -24.09 1.51 7.69
N ASP A 203 -24.36 1.58 9.00
CA ASP A 203 -24.43 0.41 9.88
C ASP A 203 -23.19 -0.51 9.79
N ALA A 204 -22.01 0.07 9.54
CA ALA A 204 -20.82 -0.71 9.23
C ALA A 204 -20.36 -1.56 10.43
N THR A 205 -20.05 -2.83 10.17
CA THR A 205 -19.55 -3.80 11.17
C THR A 205 -18.07 -4.11 11.00
N ALA A 206 -17.50 -3.73 9.86
CA ALA A 206 -16.08 -3.80 9.56
C ALA A 206 -15.64 -2.62 8.69
N PHE A 207 -14.35 -2.30 8.69
CA PHE A 207 -13.79 -1.41 7.65
C PHE A 207 -12.38 -1.82 7.22
N CYS A 208 -12.03 -1.40 6.01
CA CYS A 208 -10.69 -1.54 5.47
C CYS A 208 -9.82 -0.33 5.81
N TYR A 209 -8.61 -0.57 6.34
CA TYR A 209 -7.69 0.49 6.73
C TYR A 209 -6.34 0.41 6.02
N ILE A 210 -5.61 1.49 6.18
CA ILE A 210 -4.16 1.59 6.05
C ILE A 210 -3.64 2.23 7.34
N GLY A 211 -2.39 1.96 7.73
CA GLY A 211 -1.85 2.43 9.02
C GLY A 211 -2.10 3.90 9.34
N GLU A 212 -1.86 4.77 8.35
CA GLU A 212 -2.01 6.22 8.52
C GLU A 212 -3.45 6.66 8.78
N LEU A 213 -4.42 5.96 8.18
CA LEU A 213 -5.84 6.19 8.44
C LEU A 213 -6.12 5.98 9.94
N CYS A 214 -5.60 4.90 10.53
CA CYS A 214 -5.78 4.63 11.96
C CYS A 214 -5.14 5.72 12.83
N ARG A 215 -3.96 6.24 12.44
CA ARG A 215 -3.32 7.37 13.13
C ARG A 215 -4.19 8.63 13.07
N TYR A 216 -4.74 8.97 11.91
CA TYR A 216 -5.62 10.14 11.77
C TYR A 216 -6.88 10.04 12.62
N LEU A 217 -7.48 8.85 12.70
CA LEU A 217 -8.64 8.62 13.57
C LEU A 217 -8.27 8.78 15.04
N LEU A 218 -7.12 8.24 15.45
CA LEU A 218 -6.64 8.35 16.82
C LEU A 218 -6.24 9.79 17.19
N ALA A 219 -5.77 10.58 16.23
CA ALA A 219 -5.45 11.99 16.44
C ALA A 219 -6.70 12.90 16.54
N GLN A 220 -7.90 12.42 16.19
CA GLN A 220 -9.12 13.23 16.38
C GLN A 220 -9.44 13.38 17.88
N PRO A 221 -10.04 14.51 18.32
CA PRO A 221 -10.58 14.62 19.67
C PRO A 221 -11.57 13.49 19.99
N PRO A 222 -11.55 12.92 21.21
CA PRO A 222 -12.53 11.93 21.63
C PRO A 222 -13.97 12.45 21.46
N LYS A 223 -14.84 11.64 20.86
CA LYS A 223 -16.26 11.97 20.67
C LYS A 223 -17.16 10.76 20.93
N PRO A 224 -18.46 10.95 21.26
CA PRO A 224 -19.37 9.83 21.51
C PRO A 224 -19.46 8.83 20.36
N THR A 225 -19.25 9.26 19.11
CA THR A 225 -19.28 8.36 17.95
C THR A 225 -18.11 7.38 17.88
N ASP A 226 -17.05 7.57 18.67
CA ASP A 226 -15.93 6.61 18.80
C ASP A 226 -16.37 5.23 19.28
N ARG A 227 -17.54 5.11 19.92
CA ARG A 227 -18.10 3.82 20.37
C ARG A 227 -19.58 3.62 20.05
N ALA A 228 -20.21 4.54 19.30
CA ALA A 228 -21.62 4.41 18.91
C ALA A 228 -21.81 3.52 17.66
N HIS A 229 -20.73 3.11 17.01
CA HIS A 229 -20.75 2.25 15.82
C HIS A 229 -20.86 0.76 16.16
N ARG A 230 -21.09 -0.07 15.13
CA ARG A 230 -21.17 -1.54 15.25
C ARG A 230 -19.90 -2.28 14.83
N VAL A 231 -18.85 -1.52 14.47
CA VAL A 231 -17.57 -2.09 14.04
C VAL A 231 -16.96 -2.98 15.12
N ARG A 232 -16.67 -4.22 14.76
CA ARG A 232 -16.02 -5.23 15.62
C ARG A 232 -14.66 -5.67 15.09
N LEU A 233 -14.41 -5.41 13.81
CA LEU A 233 -13.32 -5.98 13.01
C LEU A 233 -12.79 -4.90 12.07
N VAL A 234 -11.47 -4.78 11.97
CA VAL A 234 -10.81 -3.93 10.97
C VAL A 234 -9.76 -4.75 10.24
N ALA A 235 -9.56 -4.49 8.96
CA ALA A 235 -8.60 -5.25 8.16
C ALA A 235 -7.82 -4.35 7.20
N GLY A 236 -6.51 -4.54 7.12
CA GLY A 236 -5.67 -3.60 6.42
C GLY A 236 -4.20 -3.86 6.68
N ASN A 237 -3.37 -2.92 6.24
CA ASN A 237 -1.93 -3.03 6.33
C ASN A 237 -1.30 -1.78 6.95
N GLY A 238 -0.22 -1.98 7.68
CA GLY A 238 0.62 -0.96 8.28
C GLY A 238 0.12 -0.40 9.61
N LEU A 239 -0.76 -1.08 10.36
CA LEU A 239 -1.08 -0.61 11.71
C LEU A 239 0.17 -0.70 12.58
N ARG A 240 0.64 0.45 13.05
CA ARG A 240 1.90 0.53 13.80
C ARG A 240 1.73 -0.10 15.19
N PRO A 241 2.71 -0.89 15.68
CA PRO A 241 2.63 -1.52 17.00
C PRO A 241 2.37 -0.56 18.15
N GLU A 242 2.83 0.68 18.03
CA GLU A 242 2.77 1.71 19.09
C GLU A 242 1.35 2.22 19.30
N ILE A 243 0.54 2.32 18.23
CA ILE A 243 -0.85 2.79 18.31
C ILE A 243 -1.86 1.63 18.36
N TRP A 244 -1.41 0.38 18.24
CA TRP A 244 -2.28 -0.78 18.08
C TRP A 244 -3.28 -0.96 19.22
N ASP A 245 -2.79 -0.93 20.47
CA ASP A 245 -3.60 -1.20 21.65
C ASP A 245 -4.53 -0.02 21.95
N GLU A 246 -4.02 1.21 21.84
CA GLU A 246 -4.81 2.43 22.05
C GLU A 246 -5.94 2.55 21.02
N PHE A 247 -5.65 2.25 19.75
CA PHE A 247 -6.67 2.23 18.69
C PHE A 247 -7.75 1.17 18.96
N ALA A 248 -7.34 -0.04 19.34
CA ALA A 248 -8.26 -1.11 19.66
C ALA A 248 -9.16 -0.75 20.87
N GLU A 249 -8.57 -0.18 21.91
CA GLU A 249 -9.27 0.21 23.12
C GLU A 249 -10.22 1.38 22.86
N ARG A 250 -9.74 2.49 22.29
CA ARG A 250 -10.55 3.70 22.08
C ARG A 250 -11.82 3.39 21.29
N PHE A 251 -11.68 2.68 20.18
CA PHE A 251 -12.77 2.39 19.24
C PHE A 251 -13.45 1.02 19.49
N GLY A 252 -13.09 0.31 20.56
CA GLY A 252 -13.74 -0.97 20.91
C GLY A 252 -13.56 -2.07 19.86
N ILE A 253 -12.43 -2.09 19.14
CA ILE A 253 -12.16 -3.05 18.07
C ILE A 253 -11.61 -4.35 18.66
N THR A 254 -12.36 -5.43 18.50
CA THR A 254 -11.99 -6.74 19.09
C THR A 254 -11.13 -7.61 18.17
N ARG A 255 -11.07 -7.28 16.87
CA ARG A 255 -10.29 -8.04 15.89
C ARG A 255 -9.63 -7.12 14.88
N ILE A 256 -8.30 -7.07 14.91
CA ILE A 256 -7.49 -6.39 13.90
C ILE A 256 -6.83 -7.46 13.01
N VAL A 257 -7.25 -7.52 11.75
CA VAL A 257 -6.67 -8.41 10.73
C VAL A 257 -5.65 -7.62 9.93
N GLU A 258 -4.46 -7.50 10.52
CA GLU A 258 -3.29 -6.96 9.84
C GLU A 258 -2.79 -7.94 8.76
N LEU A 259 -2.32 -7.39 7.65
CA LEU A 259 -1.75 -8.15 6.56
C LEU A 259 -0.54 -7.45 5.95
N TYR A 260 0.36 -8.27 5.41
CA TYR A 260 1.46 -7.83 4.56
C TYR A 260 1.34 -8.48 3.19
N ALA A 261 1.33 -7.64 2.15
CA ALA A 261 1.37 -8.06 0.76
C ALA A 261 1.85 -6.89 -0.11
N ALA A 262 2.30 -7.20 -1.33
CA ALA A 262 2.55 -6.22 -2.39
C ALA A 262 1.77 -6.63 -3.65
N SER A 263 1.44 -5.68 -4.51
CA SER A 263 0.63 -5.91 -5.72
C SER A 263 1.25 -6.97 -6.64
N GLU A 264 2.57 -7.01 -6.70
CA GLU A 264 3.39 -7.91 -7.51
C GLU A 264 3.81 -9.20 -6.77
N SER A 265 3.63 -9.27 -5.45
CA SER A 265 4.15 -10.37 -4.61
C SER A 265 3.39 -11.68 -4.84
N ASN A 266 4.12 -12.80 -4.88
CA ASN A 266 3.54 -14.15 -4.92
C ASN A 266 3.12 -14.70 -3.56
N ILE A 267 3.47 -14.00 -2.48
CA ILE A 267 3.10 -14.38 -1.12
C ILE A 267 2.44 -13.21 -0.38
N GLY A 268 1.63 -13.56 0.61
CA GLY A 268 1.06 -12.62 1.57
C GLY A 268 1.04 -13.23 2.97
N PHE A 269 1.07 -12.37 3.97
CA PHE A 269 0.93 -12.72 5.38
C PHE A 269 -0.37 -12.12 5.90
N ILE A 270 -1.12 -12.90 6.66
CA ILE A 270 -2.44 -12.52 7.14
C ILE A 270 -2.54 -12.90 8.61
N ASN A 271 -2.95 -11.96 9.46
CA ASN A 271 -3.15 -12.21 10.88
C ASN A 271 -4.43 -13.02 11.16
N ILE A 272 -4.46 -14.27 10.72
CA ILE A 272 -5.63 -15.15 10.86
C ILE A 272 -5.91 -15.53 12.32
N PHE A 273 -4.86 -15.54 13.15
CA PHE A 273 -4.90 -15.93 14.57
C PHE A 273 -5.22 -14.76 15.52
N GLY A 274 -5.23 -13.51 15.03
CA GLY A 274 -5.51 -12.34 15.87
C GLY A 274 -4.39 -12.03 16.87
N GLN A 275 -3.14 -12.32 16.51
CA GLN A 275 -1.99 -11.94 17.33
C GLN A 275 -1.77 -10.43 17.20
N SER A 276 -1.65 -9.70 18.31
CA SER A 276 -1.42 -8.25 18.24
C SER A 276 -0.01 -7.95 17.70
N LYS A 277 0.15 -6.80 17.01
CA LYS A 277 1.46 -6.25 16.63
C LYS A 277 2.30 -7.21 15.76
N THR A 278 1.66 -7.85 14.78
CA THR A 278 2.28 -8.76 13.81
C THR A 278 1.81 -8.39 12.40
N ALA A 279 2.64 -8.66 11.40
CA ALA A 279 2.27 -8.56 9.98
C ALA A 279 1.63 -9.86 9.44
N GLY A 280 1.41 -10.85 10.32
CA GLY A 280 0.57 -12.02 10.07
C GLY A 280 1.32 -13.29 9.71
N PHE A 281 0.57 -14.33 9.33
CA PHE A 281 1.02 -15.68 9.02
C PHE A 281 1.01 -15.95 7.52
N CYS A 282 2.03 -16.65 7.01
CA CYS A 282 2.05 -17.13 5.62
C CYS A 282 2.12 -18.67 5.54
N PRO A 283 1.15 -19.34 4.87
CA PRO A 283 1.20 -20.78 4.63
C PRO A 283 2.12 -21.17 3.46
N LEU A 284 2.59 -20.21 2.64
CA LEU A 284 3.44 -20.45 1.48
C LEU A 284 4.93 -20.36 1.81
N SER A 285 5.76 -21.05 1.04
CA SER A 285 7.21 -21.10 1.28
C SER A 285 7.86 -19.72 1.10
N TYR A 286 8.64 -19.30 2.09
CA TYR A 286 9.43 -18.07 2.05
C TYR A 286 10.77 -18.28 2.76
N SER A 287 11.65 -17.30 2.68
CA SER A 287 12.89 -17.24 3.44
C SER A 287 13.23 -15.81 3.81
N VAL A 288 13.82 -15.64 4.98
CA VAL A 288 14.37 -14.35 5.43
C VAL A 288 15.89 -14.45 5.33
N VAL A 289 16.49 -13.53 4.57
CA VAL A 289 17.89 -13.63 4.14
C VAL A 289 18.68 -12.37 4.44
N LYS A 290 20.00 -12.48 4.47
CA LYS A 290 20.87 -11.31 4.63
C LYS A 290 20.76 -10.46 3.37
N ALA A 291 20.48 -9.17 3.54
CA ALA A 291 20.51 -8.19 2.46
C ALA A 291 21.84 -7.45 2.43
N ASP A 292 22.27 -7.12 1.23
CA ASP A 292 23.25 -6.10 0.94
C ASP A 292 22.55 -4.74 1.01
N GLU A 293 23.07 -3.86 1.85
CA GLU A 293 22.43 -2.59 2.20
C GLU A 293 22.46 -1.58 1.05
N GLU A 294 23.52 -1.61 0.24
CA GLU A 294 23.72 -0.65 -0.85
C GLU A 294 22.87 -1.01 -2.05
N THR A 295 22.84 -2.29 -2.40
CA THR A 295 22.15 -2.78 -3.61
C THR A 295 20.73 -3.25 -3.35
N GLY A 296 20.36 -3.50 -2.08
CA GLY A 296 19.09 -4.12 -1.70
C GLY A 296 18.95 -5.58 -2.16
N GLN A 297 20.05 -6.22 -2.57
CA GLN A 297 20.05 -7.60 -3.07
C GLN A 297 20.43 -8.60 -1.98
N PRO A 298 20.05 -9.88 -2.09
CA PRO A 298 20.49 -10.90 -1.14
C PRO A 298 22.02 -11.11 -1.19
N VAL A 299 22.66 -11.16 -0.02
CA VAL A 299 24.08 -11.50 0.10
C VAL A 299 24.30 -12.97 -0.25
N ARG A 300 25.31 -13.22 -1.08
CA ARG A 300 25.70 -14.57 -1.52
C ARG A 300 27.06 -15.00 -0.96
N THR A 301 27.21 -16.29 -0.71
CA THR A 301 28.49 -16.94 -0.36
C THR A 301 29.43 -16.97 -1.57
N ALA A 302 30.69 -17.37 -1.35
CA ALA A 302 31.65 -17.63 -2.43
C ALA A 302 31.17 -18.70 -3.42
N SER A 303 30.31 -19.63 -2.99
CA SER A 303 29.66 -20.62 -3.86
C SER A 303 28.41 -20.08 -4.59
N GLY A 304 28.12 -18.80 -4.45
CA GLY A 304 26.99 -18.12 -5.11
C GLY A 304 25.64 -18.34 -4.45
N ARG A 305 25.56 -18.90 -3.23
CA ARG A 305 24.29 -19.20 -2.55
C ARG A 305 23.89 -18.10 -1.57
N VAL A 306 22.59 -17.83 -1.48
CA VAL A 306 22.01 -16.82 -0.59
C VAL A 306 22.12 -17.25 0.87
N ILE A 307 22.43 -16.30 1.75
CA ILE A 307 22.65 -16.54 3.18
C ILE A 307 21.37 -16.25 3.97
N LYS A 308 20.84 -17.23 4.71
CA LYS A 308 19.72 -17.02 5.64
C LYS A 308 20.18 -16.28 6.90
N VAL A 309 19.31 -15.44 7.46
CA VAL A 309 19.53 -14.91 8.82
C VAL A 309 18.96 -15.85 9.87
N PRO A 310 19.47 -15.84 11.12
CA PRO A 310 18.82 -16.50 12.24
C PRO A 310 17.40 -15.95 12.48
N LYS A 311 16.53 -16.77 13.09
CA LYS A 311 15.21 -16.30 13.51
C LYS A 311 15.34 -15.18 14.55
N GLY A 312 14.40 -14.24 14.52
CA GLY A 312 14.48 -13.03 15.35
C GLY A 312 15.42 -11.95 14.84
N THR A 313 16.22 -12.22 13.80
CA THR A 313 17.08 -11.20 13.17
C THR A 313 16.37 -10.58 11.96
N PRO A 314 16.42 -9.24 11.79
CA PRO A 314 15.94 -8.58 10.58
C PRO A 314 16.64 -9.13 9.33
N GLY A 315 15.87 -9.35 8.27
CA GLY A 315 16.42 -9.71 6.98
C GLY A 315 15.41 -9.54 5.85
N LEU A 316 15.89 -9.66 4.62
CA LEU A 316 15.10 -9.50 3.40
C LEU A 316 14.16 -10.67 3.20
N LEU A 317 12.89 -10.36 2.98
CA LEU A 317 11.86 -11.36 2.70
C LEU A 317 11.89 -11.79 1.24
N LEU A 318 12.08 -13.09 1.03
CA LEU A 318 12.02 -13.75 -0.27
C LEU A 318 10.85 -14.75 -0.34
N GLY A 319 9.96 -14.61 -1.31
CA GLY A 319 8.86 -15.54 -1.56
C GLY A 319 9.22 -16.60 -2.59
N GLN A 320 9.15 -17.89 -2.25
CA GLN A 320 9.57 -18.94 -3.19
C GLN A 320 8.63 -19.00 -4.40
N ILE A 321 9.18 -18.95 -5.61
CA ILE A 321 8.44 -19.10 -6.85
C ILE A 321 8.31 -20.60 -7.15
N ASN A 322 7.08 -21.10 -7.18
CA ASN A 322 6.75 -22.49 -7.50
C ASN A 322 5.30 -22.59 -8.01
N ASP A 323 4.82 -23.80 -8.31
CA ASP A 323 3.48 -24.01 -8.86
C ASP A 323 2.33 -23.51 -7.99
N ARG A 324 2.55 -23.40 -6.66
CA ARG A 324 1.57 -22.89 -5.69
C ARG A 324 1.69 -21.39 -5.43
N ALA A 325 2.82 -20.77 -5.78
CA ALA A 325 3.13 -19.37 -5.50
C ALA A 325 3.83 -18.76 -6.72
N ARG A 326 3.09 -18.67 -7.83
CA ARG A 326 3.54 -18.06 -9.08
C ARG A 326 3.54 -16.53 -8.96
N ILE A 327 4.39 -15.87 -9.74
CA ILE A 327 4.31 -14.42 -9.96
C ILE A 327 3.60 -14.17 -11.29
N ASP A 328 2.68 -13.21 -11.31
CA ASP A 328 2.10 -12.71 -12.56
C ASP A 328 2.99 -11.63 -13.20
N GLY A 329 3.81 -10.97 -12.37
CA GLY A 329 4.78 -9.95 -12.80
C GLY A 329 4.14 -8.60 -13.14
N TYR A 330 4.88 -7.80 -13.89
CA TYR A 330 4.46 -6.54 -14.47
C TYR A 330 4.22 -6.72 -15.98
N THR A 331 3.52 -5.76 -16.58
CA THR A 331 3.39 -5.67 -18.04
C THR A 331 4.74 -5.48 -18.75
N ASP A 332 5.75 -4.95 -18.04
CA ASP A 332 7.15 -4.96 -18.45
C ASP A 332 7.88 -6.23 -17.92
N PRO A 333 8.27 -7.17 -18.80
CA PRO A 333 9.01 -8.36 -18.40
C PRO A 333 10.36 -8.05 -17.78
N LYS A 334 11.02 -6.94 -18.17
CA LYS A 334 12.31 -6.55 -17.58
C LYS A 334 12.14 -6.15 -16.13
N ALA A 335 11.12 -5.33 -15.83
CA ALA A 335 10.77 -5.01 -14.45
C ALA A 335 10.46 -6.26 -13.62
N THR A 336 9.82 -7.26 -14.21
CA THR A 336 9.54 -8.54 -13.55
C THR A 336 10.83 -9.29 -13.22
N GLU A 337 11.74 -9.45 -14.19
CA GLU A 337 12.99 -10.19 -14.00
C GLU A 337 13.88 -9.57 -12.91
N THR A 338 13.89 -8.23 -12.78
CA THR A 338 14.65 -7.55 -11.70
C THR A 338 14.20 -7.94 -10.29
N LYS A 339 13.00 -8.51 -10.13
CA LYS A 339 12.46 -8.98 -8.85
C LYS A 339 12.77 -10.45 -8.59
N ILE A 340 13.42 -11.18 -9.50
CA ILE A 340 13.65 -12.62 -9.37
C ILE A 340 15.08 -12.90 -8.94
N VAL A 341 15.21 -13.60 -7.82
CA VAL A 341 16.47 -14.15 -7.31
C VAL A 341 16.55 -15.62 -7.72
N ARG A 342 17.40 -15.92 -8.69
CA ARG A 342 17.63 -17.29 -9.20
C ARG A 342 18.76 -17.97 -8.45
N ASP A 343 18.73 -19.30 -8.42
CA ASP A 343 19.77 -20.15 -7.85
C ASP A 343 20.13 -19.74 -6.41
N ALA A 344 19.12 -19.35 -5.63
CA ALA A 344 19.27 -18.81 -4.29
C ALA A 344 19.87 -19.86 -3.34
N PHE A 345 19.20 -20.99 -3.15
CA PHE A 345 19.67 -22.03 -2.22
C PHE A 345 20.08 -23.32 -2.94
N LYS A 346 19.49 -23.60 -4.09
CA LYS A 346 19.85 -24.74 -4.96
C LYS A 346 19.74 -24.36 -6.43
N ALA A 347 20.37 -25.15 -7.30
CA ALA A 347 20.28 -24.92 -8.74
C ALA A 347 18.81 -25.00 -9.21
N GLY A 348 18.39 -24.03 -10.02
CA GLY A 348 17.06 -23.93 -10.62
C GLY A 348 15.94 -23.43 -9.69
N ASP A 349 16.22 -23.11 -8.42
CA ASP A 349 15.23 -22.44 -7.59
C ASP A 349 15.13 -20.95 -7.93
N ALA A 350 13.97 -20.36 -7.65
CA ALA A 350 13.71 -18.96 -7.87
C ALA A 350 12.86 -18.39 -6.73
N TYR A 351 13.15 -17.15 -6.37
CA TYR A 351 12.44 -16.43 -5.32
C TYR A 351 12.10 -15.03 -5.80
N PHE A 352 10.92 -14.56 -5.41
CA PHE A 352 10.52 -13.17 -5.57
C PHE A 352 11.15 -12.34 -4.45
N ASN A 353 11.91 -11.32 -4.82
CA ASN A 353 12.47 -10.32 -3.91
C ASN A 353 11.43 -9.24 -3.62
N THR A 354 10.94 -9.23 -2.38
CA THR A 354 9.95 -8.23 -1.94
C THR A 354 10.54 -6.82 -1.82
N GLY A 355 11.86 -6.72 -1.58
CA GLY A 355 12.51 -5.47 -1.23
C GLY A 355 12.23 -5.00 0.20
N ASP A 356 11.58 -5.82 1.04
CA ASP A 356 11.21 -5.44 2.40
C ASP A 356 11.97 -6.28 3.44
N LEU A 357 12.38 -5.62 4.51
CA LEU A 357 12.97 -6.22 5.70
C LEU A 357 11.89 -6.64 6.68
N VAL A 358 12.04 -7.86 7.21
CA VAL A 358 11.12 -8.45 8.18
C VAL A 358 11.90 -9.18 9.26
N VAL A 359 11.26 -9.39 10.40
CA VAL A 359 11.74 -10.32 11.45
C VAL A 359 10.81 -11.54 11.47
N GLU A 360 11.37 -12.74 11.33
CA GLU A 360 10.61 -13.97 11.56
C GLU A 360 10.37 -14.15 13.07
N GLN A 361 9.11 -14.03 13.50
CA GLN A 361 8.69 -14.13 14.90
C GLN A 361 8.49 -15.60 15.37
N GLY A 362 8.64 -16.56 14.46
CA GLY A 362 8.30 -17.97 14.69
C GLY A 362 6.88 -18.29 14.25
N PHE A 363 6.52 -19.59 14.23
CA PHE A 363 5.22 -20.08 13.73
C PHE A 363 4.80 -19.51 12.37
N ARG A 364 5.79 -19.18 11.52
CA ARG A 364 5.60 -18.56 10.21
C ARG A 364 4.94 -17.18 10.23
N HIS A 365 5.06 -16.49 11.36
CA HIS A 365 4.71 -15.08 11.49
C HIS A 365 5.90 -14.18 11.22
N ILE A 366 5.61 -12.98 10.76
CA ILE A 366 6.59 -11.92 10.59
C ILE A 366 6.15 -10.63 11.28
N ALA A 367 7.11 -9.82 11.69
CA ALA A 367 6.95 -8.40 11.88
C ALA A 367 7.60 -7.67 10.70
N PHE A 368 6.91 -6.66 10.16
CA PHE A 368 7.52 -5.75 9.20
C PHE A 368 8.54 -4.86 9.91
N VAL A 369 9.70 -4.65 9.29
CA VAL A 369 10.74 -3.75 9.83
C VAL A 369 10.72 -2.46 9.01
N ASP A 370 11.18 -2.53 7.76
CA ASP A 370 11.27 -1.38 6.88
C ASP A 370 11.43 -1.85 5.42
N ARG A 371 11.43 -0.93 4.47
CA ARG A 371 11.77 -1.22 3.07
C ARG A 371 13.26 -1.00 2.81
N LEU A 372 13.89 -1.90 2.06
CA LEU A 372 15.26 -1.70 1.58
C LEU A 372 15.29 -0.49 0.64
N GLY A 373 16.02 0.55 1.05
CA GLY A 373 16.06 1.86 0.41
C GLY A 373 15.37 2.97 1.20
N ASP A 374 14.52 2.61 2.17
CA ASP A 374 14.01 3.54 3.17
C ASP A 374 14.97 3.65 4.37
N THR A 375 15.59 2.55 4.78
CA THR A 375 16.65 2.52 5.80
C THR A 375 17.85 3.39 5.42
N PHE A 376 18.63 3.82 6.42
CA PHE A 376 19.90 4.50 6.20
C PHE A 376 21.00 3.98 7.12
N ARG A 377 22.26 4.21 6.74
CA ARG A 377 23.44 3.78 7.50
C ARG A 377 24.19 4.99 8.01
N TRP A 378 24.37 5.11 9.32
CA TRP A 378 25.10 6.21 9.92
C TRP A 378 26.24 5.70 10.79
N LYS A 379 27.47 6.16 10.52
CA LYS A 379 28.69 5.75 11.27
C LYS A 379 28.85 4.24 11.41
N GLY A 380 28.51 3.49 10.36
CA GLY A 380 28.63 2.04 10.30
C GLY A 380 27.43 1.25 10.82
N GLU A 381 26.41 1.92 11.36
CA GLU A 381 25.23 1.30 11.96
C GLU A 381 23.99 1.48 11.08
N ASN A 382 23.14 0.46 11.01
CA ASN A 382 21.88 0.53 10.26
C ASN A 382 20.76 1.10 11.12
N VAL A 383 19.96 1.97 10.52
CA VAL A 383 18.84 2.62 11.17
C VAL A 383 17.57 2.37 10.37
N ALA A 384 16.58 1.74 11.02
CA ALA A 384 15.23 1.59 10.49
C ALA A 384 14.47 2.91 10.68
N THR A 385 13.96 3.49 9.60
CA THR A 385 13.25 4.77 9.66
C THR A 385 11.98 4.66 10.51
N THR A 386 11.31 3.52 10.45
CA THR A 386 10.09 3.23 11.19
C THR A 386 10.31 3.18 12.70
N GLU A 387 11.46 2.68 13.17
CA GLU A 387 11.84 2.67 14.59
C GLU A 387 12.08 4.09 15.11
N VAL A 388 12.76 4.92 14.32
CA VAL A 388 13.00 6.33 14.67
C VAL A 388 11.70 7.12 14.66
N GLU A 389 10.84 6.93 13.65
CA GLU A 389 9.50 7.53 13.60
C GLU A 389 8.65 7.13 14.82
N ALA A 390 8.70 5.85 15.23
CA ALA A 390 8.00 5.38 16.42
C ALA A 390 8.49 6.08 17.69
N ALA A 391 9.81 6.25 17.85
CA ALA A 391 10.38 6.97 18.98
C ALA A 391 10.01 8.45 18.99
N LEU A 392 10.00 9.12 17.82
CA LEU A 392 9.61 10.52 17.68
C LEU A 392 8.11 10.74 17.98
N ASN A 393 7.24 9.91 17.38
CA ASN A 393 5.78 10.04 17.54
C ASN A 393 5.29 9.66 18.94
N ALA A 394 6.15 9.07 19.79
CA ALA A 394 5.85 8.78 21.19
C ALA A 394 6.11 9.97 22.13
N VAL A 395 6.63 11.09 21.61
CA VAL A 395 6.94 12.30 22.40
C VAL A 395 5.79 13.31 22.28
N PRO A 396 5.26 13.84 23.40
CA PRO A 396 4.27 14.92 23.36
C PRO A 396 4.76 16.11 22.53
N GLY A 397 3.83 16.75 21.81
CA GLY A 397 4.13 17.86 20.91
C GLY A 397 4.56 17.46 19.50
N ILE A 398 4.65 16.17 19.18
CA ILE A 398 4.86 15.65 17.82
C ILE A 398 3.58 15.01 17.29
N SER A 399 2.96 15.64 16.31
CA SER A 399 1.73 15.13 15.70
C SER A 399 2.02 14.11 14.59
N ALA A 400 3.14 14.24 13.87
CA ALA A 400 3.60 13.28 12.87
C ALA A 400 5.10 13.41 12.58
N SER A 401 5.72 12.33 12.11
CA SER A 401 7.12 12.33 11.68
C SER A 401 7.37 11.45 10.46
N VAL A 402 8.36 11.85 9.67
CA VAL A 402 8.91 11.11 8.53
C VAL A 402 10.42 11.14 8.60
N VAL A 403 11.03 9.96 8.72
CA VAL A 403 12.48 9.84 8.86
C VAL A 403 13.12 9.36 7.56
N TYR A 404 14.28 9.94 7.23
CA TYR A 404 15.06 9.61 6.05
C TYR A 404 16.55 9.91 6.27
N GLY A 405 17.41 9.23 5.51
CA GLY A 405 18.86 9.46 5.54
C GLY A 405 19.31 10.55 4.56
N VAL A 406 20.10 11.51 5.06
CA VAL A 406 20.72 12.60 4.27
C VAL A 406 22.23 12.50 4.24
N GLU A 407 22.84 12.89 3.12
CA GLU A 407 24.30 12.90 2.99
C GLU A 407 24.91 14.12 3.69
N ILE A 408 25.97 13.92 4.48
CA ILE A 408 26.75 15.00 5.07
C ILE A 408 28.12 15.03 4.38
N PRO A 409 28.54 16.17 3.78
CA PRO A 409 29.85 16.27 3.15
C PRO A 409 30.99 15.83 4.07
N GLY A 410 31.82 14.91 3.60
CA GLY A 410 32.97 14.41 4.36
C GLY A 410 32.65 13.38 5.45
N ALA A 411 31.40 12.97 5.63
CA ALA A 411 31.01 11.88 6.51
C ALA A 411 30.73 10.59 5.71
N ASP A 412 31.02 9.44 6.32
CA ASP A 412 30.65 8.14 5.76
C ASP A 412 29.19 7.79 6.12
N GLY A 413 28.44 7.33 5.13
CA GLY A 413 27.02 7.02 5.24
C GLY A 413 26.08 8.23 5.16
N ARG A 414 24.85 8.04 5.63
CA ARG A 414 23.76 9.01 5.65
C ARG A 414 23.32 9.27 7.09
N ALA A 415 23.30 10.52 7.49
CA ALA A 415 22.81 10.94 8.80
C ALA A 415 21.28 10.87 8.85
N GLY A 416 20.74 10.59 10.04
CA GLY A 416 19.29 10.64 10.25
C GLY A 416 18.77 12.08 10.16
N MET A 417 17.70 12.28 9.41
CA MET A 417 16.91 13.49 9.38
C MET A 417 15.42 13.14 9.56
N ALA A 418 14.69 13.97 10.29
CA ALA A 418 13.24 13.82 10.43
C ALA A 418 12.52 15.10 10.01
N ALA A 419 11.53 14.97 9.11
CA ALA A 419 10.51 15.99 8.93
C ALA A 419 9.40 15.75 9.96
N ILE A 420 9.07 16.76 10.76
CA ILE A 420 8.13 16.66 11.88
C ILE A 420 7.04 17.71 11.77
N VAL A 421 5.81 17.30 12.05
CA VAL A 421 4.68 18.19 12.34
C VAL A 421 4.58 18.29 13.85
N VAL A 422 4.51 19.51 14.35
CA VAL A 422 4.61 19.79 15.77
C VAL A 422 3.39 20.58 16.27
N ASP A 423 3.04 20.39 17.53
CA ASP A 423 1.99 21.14 18.20
C ASP A 423 2.57 22.41 18.87
N ASP A 424 1.70 23.27 19.41
CA ASP A 424 2.09 24.57 20.00
C ASP A 424 3.04 24.44 21.21
N ASP A 425 3.08 23.30 21.87
CA ASP A 425 3.90 22.99 23.05
C ASP A 425 5.22 22.26 22.73
N PHE A 426 5.61 22.23 21.45
CA PHE A 426 6.83 21.60 20.99
C PHE A 426 8.10 22.17 21.65
N ASP A 427 8.85 21.29 22.33
CA ASP A 427 10.15 21.59 22.93
C ASP A 427 11.27 20.74 22.28
N PRO A 428 12.16 21.35 21.47
CA PRO A 428 13.24 20.64 20.79
C PRO A 428 14.30 20.07 21.75
N ILE A 429 14.47 20.63 22.94
CA ILE A 429 15.40 20.10 23.96
C ILE A 429 14.79 18.87 24.64
N ALA A 430 13.53 18.97 25.05
CA ALA A 430 12.81 17.84 25.65
C ALA A 430 12.69 16.67 24.65
N LEU A 431 12.43 16.96 23.37
CA LEU A 431 12.42 15.94 22.31
C LEU A 431 13.76 15.19 22.22
N ALA A 432 14.89 15.91 22.22
CA ALA A 432 16.20 15.29 22.14
C ALA A 432 16.46 14.33 23.32
N ALA A 433 16.12 14.76 24.55
CA ALA A 433 16.24 13.94 25.74
C ALA A 433 15.37 12.67 25.63
N ALA A 434 14.09 12.82 25.27
CA ALA A 434 13.16 11.71 25.14
C ALA A 434 13.56 10.69 24.06
N VAL A 435 14.07 11.17 22.92
CA VAL A 435 14.52 10.29 21.82
C VAL A 435 15.81 9.55 22.19
N ARG A 436 16.75 10.20 22.90
CA ARG A 436 17.99 9.57 23.39
C ARG A 436 17.76 8.44 24.40
N GLU A 437 16.65 8.47 25.13
CA GLU A 437 16.25 7.38 26.03
C GLU A 437 15.67 6.17 25.28
N ARG A 438 15.13 6.38 24.07
CA ARG A 438 14.40 5.36 23.29
C ARG A 438 15.23 4.75 22.17
N LEU A 439 16.23 5.48 21.67
CA LEU A 439 17.04 5.07 20.53
C LEU A 439 18.52 4.99 20.90
N PRO A 440 19.28 4.07 20.27
CA PRO A 440 20.73 4.13 20.34
C PRO A 440 21.26 5.43 19.72
N HIS A 441 22.39 5.92 20.21
CA HIS A 441 22.96 7.22 19.83
C HIS A 441 23.09 7.43 18.30
N TYR A 442 23.41 6.38 17.54
CA TYR A 442 23.56 6.46 16.09
C TYR A 442 22.23 6.60 15.32
N ALA A 443 21.10 6.26 15.94
CA ALA A 443 19.77 6.32 15.33
C ALA A 443 19.01 7.61 15.64
N VAL A 444 19.47 8.39 16.63
CA VAL A 444 18.91 9.72 16.93
C VAL A 444 19.12 10.62 15.70
N PRO A 445 18.08 11.26 15.15
CA PRO A 445 18.24 12.19 14.04
C PRO A 445 19.25 13.29 14.35
N LEU A 446 20.15 13.58 13.41
CA LEU A 446 21.04 14.74 13.54
C LEU A 446 20.33 16.04 13.13
N TYR A 447 19.32 15.94 12.28
CA TYR A 447 18.53 17.08 11.83
C TYR A 447 17.04 16.85 12.02
N LEU A 448 16.34 17.91 12.43
CA LEU A 448 14.88 17.98 12.38
C LEU A 448 14.49 19.10 11.42
N ARG A 449 13.42 18.90 10.67
CA ARG A 449 12.77 19.93 9.88
C ARG A 449 11.31 20.03 10.30
N VAL A 450 10.93 21.17 10.87
CA VAL A 450 9.54 21.42 11.22
C VAL A 450 8.78 21.83 9.96
N VAL A 451 7.76 21.06 9.61
CA VAL A 451 6.91 21.28 8.43
C VAL A 451 5.47 21.51 8.87
N THR A 452 4.73 22.33 8.11
CA THR A 452 3.30 22.57 8.37
C THR A 452 2.47 21.32 8.14
N GLU A 453 2.80 20.56 7.09
CA GLU A 453 2.17 19.29 6.75
C GLU A 453 3.17 18.38 6.05
N LEU A 454 2.94 17.07 6.14
CA LEU A 454 3.70 16.08 5.40
C LEU A 454 2.98 15.79 4.09
N ALA A 455 3.73 15.68 2.98
CA ALA A 455 3.15 15.26 1.72
C ALA A 455 2.78 13.77 1.78
N HIS A 456 1.54 13.43 1.40
CA HIS A 456 1.05 12.06 1.36
C HIS A 456 0.60 11.63 -0.04
N THR A 457 0.68 10.33 -0.35
CA THR A 457 0.05 9.75 -1.53
C THR A 457 -1.47 9.68 -1.38
N SER A 458 -2.20 9.27 -2.42
CA SER A 458 -3.65 9.01 -2.34
C SER A 458 -4.05 7.83 -1.44
N THR A 459 -3.06 7.05 -0.97
CA THR A 459 -3.22 6.06 0.11
C THR A 459 -2.53 6.54 1.38
N PHE A 460 -2.47 7.85 1.58
CA PHE A 460 -1.98 8.52 2.78
C PHE A 460 -0.55 8.13 3.20
N LYS A 461 0.26 7.53 2.31
CA LYS A 461 1.66 7.17 2.61
C LYS A 461 2.54 8.41 2.49
N ASN A 462 3.42 8.62 3.45
CA ASN A 462 4.39 9.71 3.43
C ASN A 462 5.30 9.66 2.19
N VAL A 463 5.49 10.80 1.52
CA VAL A 463 6.37 10.93 0.35
C VAL A 463 7.77 11.35 0.81
N ARG A 464 8.72 10.41 0.80
CA ARG A 464 10.09 10.62 1.32
C ARG A 464 11.10 11.12 0.28
N THR A 465 10.84 10.88 -1.01
CA THR A 465 11.82 11.11 -2.08
C THR A 465 12.24 12.57 -2.18
N GLU A 466 11.27 13.49 -2.13
CA GLU A 466 11.53 14.92 -2.26
C GLU A 466 12.20 15.48 -0.99
N LEU A 467 11.72 15.09 0.20
CA LEU A 467 12.34 15.43 1.48
C LEU A 467 13.83 15.00 1.54
N ARG A 468 14.12 13.79 1.05
CA ARG A 468 15.48 13.25 0.98
C ARG A 468 16.37 14.03 0.01
N LYS A 469 15.81 14.50 -1.11
CA LYS A 469 16.53 15.28 -2.12
C LYS A 469 16.90 16.67 -1.59
N GLN A 470 15.95 17.34 -0.94
CA GLN A 470 16.15 18.67 -0.33
C GLN A 470 17.14 18.62 0.85
N GLY A 471 17.12 17.53 1.60
CA GLY A 471 18.00 17.35 2.76
C GLY A 471 17.81 18.45 3.81
N TYR A 472 18.90 18.81 4.50
CA TYR A 472 18.91 19.84 5.53
C TYR A 472 19.31 21.24 5.03
N LEU A 473 19.84 21.35 3.80
CA LEU A 473 20.33 22.61 3.23
C LEU A 473 19.30 23.32 2.36
N GLU A 474 18.40 22.59 1.70
CA GLU A 474 17.40 23.15 0.78
C GLU A 474 15.99 23.08 1.39
N ALA A 475 15.86 23.37 2.69
CA ALA A 475 14.60 23.28 3.42
C ALA A 475 13.61 24.43 3.16
N GLY A 476 14.00 25.43 2.34
CA GLY A 476 13.16 26.61 2.09
C GLY A 476 12.94 27.44 3.35
N ASP A 477 11.68 27.77 3.63
CA ASP A 477 11.27 28.54 4.82
C ASP A 477 11.06 27.67 6.07
N ASP A 478 11.15 26.34 5.94
CA ASP A 478 10.96 25.42 7.05
C ASP A 478 12.07 25.54 8.08
N GLN A 479 11.71 25.43 9.36
CA GLN A 479 12.70 25.53 10.44
C GLN A 479 13.51 24.24 10.55
N VAL A 480 14.82 24.34 10.40
CA VAL A 480 15.75 23.23 10.60
C VAL A 480 16.43 23.35 11.96
N TYR A 481 16.53 22.22 12.65
CA TYR A 481 17.27 22.09 13.90
C TYR A 481 18.38 21.05 13.72
N THR A 482 19.50 21.25 14.42
CA THR A 482 20.64 20.34 14.48
C THR A 482 20.81 19.82 15.91
N LEU A 483 21.11 18.54 16.04
CA LEU A 483 21.37 17.92 17.34
C LEU A 483 22.72 18.42 17.92
N ALA A 484 22.65 19.08 19.08
CA ALA A 484 23.79 19.46 19.91
C ALA A 484 23.76 18.70 21.26
N ASP A 485 24.77 18.92 22.11
CA ASP A 485 24.90 18.22 23.40
C ASP A 485 23.66 18.41 24.28
N GLU A 486 23.17 19.65 24.42
CA GLU A 486 22.01 19.98 25.25
C GLU A 486 20.66 19.68 24.60
N GLY A 487 20.61 19.47 23.28
CA GLY A 487 19.36 19.18 22.56
C GLY A 487 19.38 19.66 21.11
N TYR A 488 18.22 19.71 20.48
CA TYR A 488 18.11 20.26 19.12
C TYR A 488 18.15 21.79 19.16
N VAL A 489 19.14 22.38 18.49
CA VAL A 489 19.31 23.84 18.35
C VAL A 489 18.97 24.26 16.93
N ARG A 490 18.39 25.44 16.76
CA ARG A 490 18.04 25.95 15.43
C ARG A 490 19.31 26.15 14.59
N ALA A 491 19.31 25.59 13.38
CA ALA A 491 20.43 25.60 12.44
C ALA A 491 20.61 26.97 11.76
#